data_AF-A0A920NA30-F1
#
_entry.id   AF-A0A920NA30-F1
#
_cell.length_a   1.000
_cell.length_b   1.000
_cell.length_c   1.000
_cell.angle_alpha   90.00
_cell.angle_beta   90.00
_cell.angle_gamma   90.00
#
_symmetry.space_group_name_H-M   'P 1'
#
loop_
_entity.id
_entity.type
_entity.pdbx_description
1 polymer ?
#
loop_
_entity_poly.entity_id
_entity_poly.type
_entity_poly.pdbx_seq_one_letter_code
_entity_poly.pdbx_strand_id
1 'polypeptide(L)' 'MWGFFIANFVFWIGISHAGIMISAILRLTQAEWRRPITRAAEVMTVFSLIAALHTPLFHVGRPWRVAYWIFPL' A
#
# COMPACT_ATOMS: atom_id res chain seq x y z
N MET A 1 18.25 -6.75 -12.22
CA MET A 1 18.15 -6.16 -10.86
C MET A 1 16.67 -6.13 -10.43
N TRP A 2 16.03 -7.29 -10.25
CA TRP A 2 14.58 -7.42 -9.98
C TRP A 2 14.28 -7.55 -8.48
N GLY A 3 15.16 -8.24 -7.74
CA GLY A 3 14.97 -8.53 -6.32
C GLY A 3 14.77 -7.29 -5.45
N PHE A 4 15.50 -6.19 -5.70
CA PHE A 4 15.33 -4.96 -4.92
C PHE A 4 13.97 -4.28 -5.13
N PHE A 5 13.48 -4.25 -6.38
CA PHE A 5 12.17 -3.67 -6.68
C PHE A 5 11.04 -4.48 -6.06
N ILE A 6 11.12 -5.81 -6.10
CA ILE A 6 10.12 -6.66 -5.45
C ILE A 6 10.20 -6.61 -3.93
N ALA A 7 11.40 -6.63 -3.36
CA ALA A 7 11.56 -6.49 -1.92
C ALA A 7 10.92 -5.19 -1.41
N ASN A 8 11.16 -4.06 -2.10
CA ASN A 8 10.50 -2.80 -1.79
C ASN A 8 8.98 -2.88 -1.96
N PHE A 9 8.49 -3.44 -3.08
CA PHE A 9 7.06 -3.59 -3.31
C PHE A 9 6.36 -4.35 -2.18
N VAL A 10 6.87 -5.54 -1.83
CA VAL A 10 6.31 -6.38 -0.77
C VAL A 10 6.41 -5.69 0.60
N PHE A 11 7.52 -5.00 0.88
CA PHE A 11 7.70 -4.25 2.11
C PHE A 11 6.63 -3.15 2.29
N TRP A 12 6.44 -2.31 1.27
CA TRP A 12 5.46 -1.22 1.35
C TRP A 12 4.02 -1.75 1.40
N ILE A 13 3.69 -2.81 0.67
CA ILE A 13 2.39 -3.48 0.78
C ILE A 13 2.18 -4.11 2.17
N GLY A 14 3.22 -4.65 2.80
CA GLY A 14 3.15 -5.15 4.17
C GLY A 14 2.76 -4.06 5.17
N ILE A 15 3.36 -2.86 5.04
CA ILE A 15 3.01 -1.71 5.88
C ILE A 15 1.55 -1.29 5.66
N SER A 16 1.07 -1.30 4.42
CA SER A 16 -0.33 -0.90 4.13
C SER A 16 -1.34 -1.81 4.82
N HIS A 17 -1.06 -3.12 4.86
CA HIS A 17 -1.89 -4.12 5.55
C HIS A 17 -1.91 -3.90 7.06
N ALA A 18 -0.78 -3.53 7.67
CA ALA A 18 -0.73 -3.22 9.09
C ALA A 18 -1.68 -2.06 9.46
N GLY A 19 -1.74 -1.01 8.64
CA GLY A 19 -2.66 0.12 8.87
C GLY A 19 -4.14 -0.27 8.76
N ILE A 20 -4.48 -1.12 7.80
CA ILE A 20 -5.85 -1.66 7.65
C ILE A 20 -6.20 -2.54 8.85
N MET A 21 -5.30 -3.42 9.27
CA MET A 21 -5.51 -4.33 10.40
C MET A 21 -5.74 -3.56 11.70
N ILE A 22 -4.92 -2.55 12.01
CA ILE A 22 -5.10 -1.71 13.19
C ILE A 22 -6.47 -1.02 13.16
N SER A 23 -6.84 -0.44 12.03
CA SER A 23 -8.13 0.25 11.86
C SER A 23 -9.32 -0.71 12.03
N ALA A 24 -9.22 -1.90 11.46
CA ALA A 24 -10.23 -2.95 11.56
C ALA A 24 -10.39 -3.45 13.00
N ILE A 25 -9.29 -3.77 13.68
CA ILE A 25 -9.31 -4.24 15.08
C ILE A 25 -9.94 -3.19 15.98
N LEU A 26 -9.50 -1.93 15.92
CA LEU A 26 -10.04 -0.85 16.76
C LEU A 26 -11.53 -0.59 16.52
N ARG A 27 -12.00 -0.81 15.28
CA ARG A 27 -13.42 -0.71 14.94
C ARG A 27 -14.21 -1.91 15.47
N LEU A 28 -13.68 -3.12 15.36
CA LEU A 28 -14.33 -4.35 15.84
C LEU A 28 -14.42 -4.39 17.36
N THR A 29 -13.39 -3.93 18.07
CA THR A 29 -13.35 -3.88 19.54
C THR A 29 -14.12 -2.70 20.13
N GLN A 30 -14.74 -1.85 19.30
CA GLN A 30 -15.48 -0.66 19.73
C GLN A 30 -14.66 0.27 20.64
N ALA A 31 -13.34 0.38 20.40
CA ALA A 31 -12.49 1.28 21.18
C ALA A 31 -12.93 2.75 21.00
N GLU A 32 -13.34 3.40 22.10
CA GLU A 32 -13.77 4.81 22.14
C GLU A 32 -12.63 5.75 21.73
N TRP A 33 -11.39 5.41 22.11
CA TRP A 33 -10.17 6.18 21.84
C TRP A 33 -9.58 5.95 20.44
N ARG A 34 -10.25 5.20 19.56
CA ARG A 34 -9.71 4.83 18.23
C ARG A 34 -9.43 6.00 17.29
N ARG A 35 -10.16 7.12 17.44
CA ARG A 35 -10.19 8.22 16.45
C ARG A 35 -8.81 8.73 16.00
N PRO A 36 -7.87 9.11 16.89
CA PRO A 36 -6.53 9.54 16.47
C PRO A 36 -5.72 8.43 15.79
N ILE A 37 -5.82 7.20 16.29
CA ILE A 37 -4.98 6.08 15.81
C ILE A 37 -5.50 5.54 14.48
N THR A 38 -6.81 5.43 14.30
CA THR A 38 -7.40 5.06 13.01
C THR A 38 -7.02 6.07 11.92
N ARG A 39 -7.02 7.37 12.20
CA ARG A 39 -6.55 8.39 11.24
C ARG A 39 -5.07 8.22 10.88
N ALA A 40 -4.21 8.01 11.87
CA ALA A 40 -2.79 7.77 11.62
C ALA A 40 -2.57 6.49 10.80
N ALA A 41 -3.33 5.43 11.10
CA ALA A 41 -3.27 4.15 10.40
C ALA A 41 -3.76 4.28 8.94
N GLU A 42 -4.86 5.00 8.69
CA GLU A 42 -5.36 5.31 7.34
C GLU A 42 -4.33 6.11 6.53
N VAL A 43 -3.74 7.14 7.13
CA VAL A 43 -2.70 7.96 6.50
C VAL A 43 -1.47 7.11 6.16
N MET A 44 -1.02 6.26 7.08
CA MET A 44 0.07 5.31 6.85
C MET A 44 -0.24 4.34 5.69
N THR A 45 -1.47 3.82 5.62
CA THR A 45 -1.93 2.96 4.51
C THR A 45 -1.88 3.70 3.17
N VAL A 46 -2.34 4.95 3.09
CA VAL A 46 -2.31 5.72 1.84
C VAL A 46 -0.87 5.98 1.39
N PHE A 47 0.01 6.45 2.27
CA PHE A 47 1.39 6.74 1.92
C PHE A 47 2.17 5.48 1.50
N SER A 48 1.96 4.37 2.21
CA SER A 48 2.60 3.10 1.86
C SER A 48 2.11 2.54 0.52
N LEU A 49 0.83 2.68 0.20
CA LEU A 49 0.31 2.29 -1.13
C LEU A 49 0.88 3.16 -2.25
N ILE A 50 1.02 4.47 -2.05
CA ILE A 50 1.66 5.36 -3.02
C ILE A 50 3.12 4.94 -3.24
N ALA A 51 3.86 4.66 -2.16
CA ALA A 51 5.24 4.17 -2.26
C ALA A 51 5.32 2.81 -2.98
N ALA A 52 4.40 1.89 -2.69
CA ALA A 52 4.30 0.60 -3.36
C ALA A 52 4.01 0.75 -4.86
N LEU A 53 3.19 1.71 -5.28
CA LEU A 53 2.83 1.91 -6.69
C LEU A 53 4.02 2.25 -7.60
N HIS A 54 5.09 2.83 -7.04
CA HIS A 54 6.28 3.21 -7.82
C HIS A 54 6.97 1.98 -8.42
N THR A 55 7.06 0.89 -7.67
CA THR A 55 7.81 -0.30 -8.10
C THR A 55 7.18 -0.96 -9.35
N PRO A 56 5.86 -1.22 -9.41
CA PRO A 56 5.15 -1.66 -10.60
C PRO A 56 5.37 -0.79 -11.83
N LEU A 57 5.52 0.52 -11.69
CA LEU A 57 5.69 1.43 -12.83
C LEU A 57 7.12 1.39 -13.40
N PHE A 58 8.13 1.32 -12.54
CA PHE A 58 9.53 1.40 -12.97
C PHE A 58 10.17 0.04 -13.28
N HIS A 59 9.74 -1.05 -12.64
CA HIS A 59 10.42 -2.36 -12.76
C HIS A 59 10.24 -3.07 -14.13
N VAL A 60 9.28 -2.63 -14.94
CA VAL A 60 8.85 -3.27 -16.21
C VAL A 60 9.61 -2.76 -17.43
N GLY A 61 10.51 -1.78 -17.25
CA GLY A 61 11.36 -1.21 -18.29
C GLY A 61 10.64 -0.35 -19.34
N ARG A 62 9.36 -0.59 -19.63
CA ARG A 62 8.50 0.19 -20.53
C ARG A 62 7.18 0.54 -19.83
N PRO A 63 7.14 1.62 -19.02
CA PRO A 63 6.01 1.92 -18.14
C PRO A 63 4.67 2.06 -18.88
N TRP A 64 4.69 2.56 -20.12
CA TRP A 64 3.49 2.72 -20.94
C TRP A 64 2.77 1.39 -21.22
N ARG A 65 3.49 0.26 -21.26
CA ARG A 65 2.85 -1.06 -21.45
C ARG A 65 1.99 -1.48 -20.27
N VAL A 66 2.29 -1.01 -19.07
CA VAL A 66 1.49 -1.30 -17.87
C VAL A 66 0.06 -0.77 -18.05
N ALA A 67 -0.07 0.47 -18.55
CA ALA A 67 -1.37 1.07 -18.81
C ALA A 67 -2.16 0.29 -19.87
N TYR A 68 -1.54 0.03 -21.03
CA TYR A 68 -2.25 -0.61 -22.16
C TYR A 68 -2.58 -2.09 -21.95
N TRP A 69 -1.75 -2.87 -21.25
CA TRP A 69 -1.92 -4.32 -21.13
C TRP A 69 -2.63 -4.77 -19.86
N ILE A 70 -2.50 -4.01 -18.76
CA ILE A 70 -3.15 -4.35 -17.47
C ILE A 70 -4.53 -3.69 -17.37
N PHE A 71 -4.70 -2.50 -17.94
CA PHE A 71 -5.98 -1.79 -18.01
C PHE A 71 -6.37 -1.58 -19.48
N PRO A 72 -6.88 -2.60 -20.18
CA PRO A 72 -7.44 -2.43 -21.51
C PRO A 72 -8.73 -1.61 -21.38
N LEU A 73 -8.59 -0.28 -21.44
CA LEU A 73 -9.69 0.66 -21.61
C LEU A 73 -10.14 0.69 -23.06
#